data_AF-A0A946J4X8-F1
#
_entry.id   AF-A0A946J4X8-F1
#
_cell.length_a   1.000
_cell.length_b   1.000
_cell.length_c   1.000
_cell.angle_alpha   90.00
_cell.angle_beta   90.00
_cell.angle_gamma   90.00
#
_symmetry.space_group_name_H-M   'P 1'
#
loop_
_entity.id
_entity.type
_entity.pdbx_description
1 polymer ?
#
loop_
_entity_poly.entity_id
_entity_poly.type
_entity_poly.pdbx_seq_one_letter_code
_entity_poly.pdbx_strand_id
1 'polypeptide(L)'
;MEEYFEDLEDKLEQIVNEINILQEYIDSIEDAFKSMVDIKTNFVIKMLTVFSAFMLPLTLVTSFYGMNVDLPFTENIKFIFFLLFLSSFIMVFIYVFLRKSGRF
;
A
#
# COMPACT_ATOMS: atom_id res chain seq x y z
N MET A 1 22.75 38.27 -45.77
CA MET A 1 23.60 37.48 -44.82
C MET A 1 22.98 37.55 -43.44
N GLU A 2 22.72 38.74 -42.89
CA GLU A 2 22.01 38.91 -41.59
C GLU A 2 20.64 38.21 -41.55
N GLU A 3 19.79 38.38 -42.56
CA GLU A 3 18.46 37.73 -42.63
C GLU A 3 18.51 36.19 -42.55
N TYR A 4 19.54 35.55 -43.13
CA TYR A 4 19.72 34.10 -43.04
C TYR A 4 20.18 33.63 -41.66
N PHE A 5 20.87 34.48 -40.90
CA PHE A 5 21.29 34.19 -39.53
C PHE A 5 20.13 34.37 -38.56
N GLU A 6 19.28 35.38 -38.77
CA GLU A 6 18.07 35.63 -37.98
C GLU A 6 17.07 34.47 -38.11
N ASP A 7 16.79 34.03 -39.35
CA ASP A 7 15.95 32.85 -39.61
C ASP A 7 16.49 31.55 -38.96
N LEU A 8 17.81 31.43 -38.86
CA LEU A 8 18.45 30.28 -38.21
C LEU A 8 18.31 30.35 -36.69
N GLU A 9 18.45 31.55 -36.11
CA GLU A 9 18.28 31.80 -34.68
C GLU A 9 16.84 31.50 -34.23
N ASP A 10 15.85 31.98 -34.97
CA ASP A 10 14.42 31.71 -34.72
C ASP A 10 14.11 30.21 -34.75
N LYS A 11 14.66 29.49 -35.73
CA LYS A 11 14.49 28.03 -35.82
C LYS A 11 15.15 27.31 -34.65
N LEU A 12 16.32 27.76 -34.21
CA LEU A 12 17.00 27.18 -33.06
C LEU A 12 16.20 27.42 -31.78
N GLU A 13 15.67 28.63 -31.58
CA GLU A 13 14.81 28.94 -30.43
C GLU A 13 13.55 28.08 -30.42
N GLN A 14 12.92 27.89 -31.58
CA GLN A 14 11.77 27.00 -31.72
C GLN A 14 12.11 25.55 -31.31
N ILE A 15 13.23 25.01 -31.80
CA ILE A 15 13.67 23.65 -31.45
C ILE A 15 13.95 23.53 -29.95
N VAL A 16 14.59 24.53 -29.34
CA VAL A 16 14.86 24.54 -27.89
C VAL A 16 13.55 24.55 -27.10
N ASN A 17 12.57 25.35 -27.53
CA ASN A 17 11.26 25.38 -26.90
C ASN A 17 10.52 24.03 -27.01
N GLU A 18 10.60 23.38 -28.18
CA GLU A 18 10.05 22.03 -28.36
C GLU A 18 10.72 21.00 -27.46
N ILE A 19 12.05 21.07 -27.29
CA ILE A 19 12.78 20.19 -26.36
C ILE A 19 12.33 20.42 -24.92
N ASN A 20 12.15 21.68 -24.50
CA ASN A 20 11.68 21.99 -23.13
C ASN A 20 10.28 21.42 -22.88
N ILE A 21 9.36 21.54 -23.84
CA ILE A 21 8.02 20.96 -23.75
C ILE A 21 8.09 19.43 -23.64
N LEU A 22 8.97 18.79 -24.43
CA LEU A 22 9.17 17.34 -24.34
C LEU A 22 9.73 16.91 -22.97
N GLN A 23 10.61 17.69 -22.35
CA GLN A 23 11.08 17.43 -21.00
C GLN A 23 9.94 17.52 -19.98
N GLU A 24 9.11 18.55 -20.03
CA GLU A 24 7.93 18.67 -19.16
C GLU A 24 6.96 17.49 -19.31
N TYR A 25 6.80 16.97 -20.54
CA TYR A 25 6.00 15.78 -20.79
C TYR A 25 6.62 14.51 -20.22
N ILE A 26 7.94 14.35 -20.32
CA ILE A 26 8.65 13.21 -19.73
C ILE A 26 8.48 13.24 -18.20
N ASP A 27 8.67 14.40 -17.57
CA ASP A 27 8.48 14.57 -16.12
C ASP A 27 7.05 14.22 -15.70
N SER A 28 6.06 14.69 -16.45
CA SER A 28 4.65 14.38 -16.21
C SER A 28 4.35 12.87 -16.31
N ILE A 29 4.97 12.19 -17.28
CA ILE A 29 4.85 10.73 -17.44
C ILE A 29 5.56 9.99 -16.30
N GLU A 30 6.73 10.46 -15.87
CA GLU A 30 7.46 9.87 -14.75
C GLU A 30 6.64 9.95 -13.46
N ASP A 31 6.03 11.11 -13.19
CA ASP A 31 5.15 11.30 -12.02
C ASP A 31 3.91 10.41 -12.08
N ALA A 32 3.29 10.27 -13.26
CA ALA A 32 2.19 9.34 -13.46
C ALA A 32 2.63 7.88 -13.25
N PHE A 33 3.81 7.50 -13.72
CA PHE A 33 4.37 6.16 -13.53
C PHE A 33 4.65 5.88 -12.05
N LYS A 34 5.29 6.81 -11.33
CA LYS A 34 5.51 6.70 -9.87
C LYS A 34 4.19 6.52 -9.14
N SER A 35 3.18 7.32 -9.47
CA SER A 35 1.83 7.18 -8.92
C SER A 35 1.22 5.80 -9.17
N MET A 36 1.36 5.24 -10.38
CA MET A 36 0.92 3.87 -10.67
C MET A 36 1.66 2.81 -9.85
N VAL A 37 2.97 2.98 -9.66
CA VAL A 37 3.79 2.09 -8.82
C VAL A 37 3.35 2.17 -7.36
N ASP A 38 3.09 3.37 -6.84
CA ASP A 38 2.60 3.58 -5.47
C ASP A 38 1.22 2.96 -5.26
N ILE A 39 0.32 3.07 -6.24
CA ILE A 39 -1.00 2.42 -6.19
C ILE A 39 -0.84 0.90 -6.08
N LYS A 40 0.02 0.29 -6.90
CA LYS A 40 0.30 -1.16 -6.85
C LYS A 40 0.94 -1.56 -5.53
N THR A 41 1.89 -0.79 -5.04
CA THR A 41 2.60 -1.06 -3.77
C THR A 41 1.63 -0.97 -2.60
N ASN A 42 0.77 0.06 -2.57
CA ASN A 42 -0.27 0.20 -1.57
C ASN A 42 -1.25 -0.99 -1.60
N PHE A 43 -1.60 -1.49 -2.80
CA PHE A 43 -2.42 -2.70 -2.91
C PHE A 43 -1.72 -3.92 -2.30
N VAL A 44 -0.43 -4.12 -2.58
CA VAL A 44 0.35 -5.22 -1.99
C VAL A 44 0.40 -5.13 -0.46
N ILE A 45 0.73 -3.95 0.09
CA ILE A 45 0.77 -3.72 1.55
C ILE A 45 -0.62 -3.95 2.17
N LYS A 46 -1.69 -3.50 1.51
CA LYS A 46 -3.08 -3.77 1.95
C LYS A 46 -3.34 -5.26 2.05
N MET A 47 -2.99 -6.03 1.03
CA MET A 47 -3.16 -7.49 1.03
C MET A 47 -2.37 -8.18 2.15
N LEU A 48 -1.11 -7.79 2.34
CA LEU A 48 -0.27 -8.33 3.42
C LEU A 48 -0.81 -7.99 4.81
N THR A 49 -1.35 -6.77 5.00
CA THR A 49 -1.93 -6.33 6.27
C THR A 49 -3.17 -7.13 6.62
N VAL A 50 -4.07 -7.33 5.66
CA VAL A 50 -5.27 -8.14 5.84
C VAL A 50 -4.90 -9.58 6.19
N PHE A 51 -3.94 -10.17 5.47
CA PHE A 51 -3.45 -11.51 5.77
C PHE A 51 -2.83 -11.61 7.17
N SER A 52 -2.00 -10.63 7.56
CA SER A 52 -1.36 -10.59 8.88
C SER A 52 -2.37 -10.38 10.01
N ALA A 53 -3.40 -9.56 9.80
CA ALA A 53 -4.47 -9.34 10.77
C ALA A 53 -5.24 -10.64 11.10
N PHE A 54 -5.31 -11.58 10.15
CA PHE A 54 -5.86 -12.92 10.37
C PHE A 54 -4.85 -13.85 11.07
N MET A 55 -3.60 -13.85 10.61
CA MET A 55 -2.58 -14.78 11.11
C MET A 55 -2.10 -14.46 12.53
N LEU A 56 -1.96 -13.19 12.90
CA LEU A 56 -1.41 -12.78 14.20
C LEU A 56 -2.21 -13.32 15.41
N PRO A 57 -3.53 -13.12 15.53
CA PRO A 57 -4.27 -13.65 16.66
C PRO A 57 -4.29 -15.18 16.68
N LEU A 58 -4.37 -15.83 15.51
CA LEU A 58 -4.29 -17.28 15.42
C LEU A 58 -2.93 -17.80 15.91
N THR A 59 -1.85 -17.13 15.50
CA THR A 59 -0.47 -17.44 15.92
C THR A 59 -0.27 -17.20 17.40
N LEU A 60 -0.88 -16.16 17.97
CA LEU A 60 -0.84 -15.93 19.41
C LEU A 60 -1.50 -17.08 20.17
N VAL A 61 -2.69 -17.53 19.75
CA VAL A 61 -3.36 -18.68 20.36
C VAL A 61 -2.50 -19.94 20.24
N THR A 62 -2.01 -20.27 19.05
CA THR A 62 -1.19 -21.48 18.87
C THR A 62 0.13 -21.40 19.64
N SER A 63 0.72 -20.21 19.80
CA SER A 63 1.94 -20.02 20.58
C SER A 63 1.70 -20.27 22.07
N PHE A 64 0.63 -19.71 22.66
CA PHE A 64 0.30 -19.95 24.07
C PHE A 64 0.01 -21.44 24.33
N TYR A 65 -0.85 -22.07 23.53
CA TYR A 65 -1.21 -23.48 23.72
C TYR A 65 -0.13 -24.47 23.25
N GLY A 66 0.85 -24.01 22.47
CA GLY A 66 2.04 -24.79 22.08
C GLY A 66 3.15 -24.77 23.13
N MET A 67 3.05 -23.92 24.15
CA MET A 67 3.96 -23.95 25.31
C MET A 67 3.57 -25.13 26.21
N ASN A 68 4.53 -25.99 26.55
CA ASN A 68 4.37 -27.06 27.54
C ASN A 68 4.33 -26.50 28.98
N VAL A 69 3.46 -25.52 29.22
CA VAL A 69 3.28 -24.86 30.51
C VAL A 69 1.81 -24.98 30.87
N ASP A 70 1.51 -25.41 32.10
CA ASP A 70 0.15 -25.46 32.62
C ASP A 70 -0.42 -24.05 32.69
N LEU A 71 -1.17 -23.69 31.64
CA LEU A 71 -1.91 -22.45 31.56
C LEU A 71 -3.10 -22.54 32.53
N PRO A 72 -3.27 -21.59 33.47
CA PRO A 72 -4.57 -21.46 34.13
C PRO A 72 -5.62 -21.23 33.03
N PHE A 73 -6.76 -21.93 33.12
CA PHE A 73 -7.89 -21.94 32.16
C PHE A 73 -7.87 -22.95 30.99
N THR A 74 -6.92 -23.89 30.89
CA THR A 74 -6.94 -24.96 29.86
C THR A 74 -8.16 -25.88 29.92
N GLU A 75 -8.70 -26.17 31.10
CA GLU A 75 -9.87 -27.06 31.24
C GLU A 75 -11.19 -26.37 30.88
N ASN A 76 -11.21 -25.03 30.79
CA ASN A 76 -12.40 -24.29 30.44
C ASN A 76 -12.48 -24.10 28.92
N ILE A 77 -13.09 -25.07 28.24
CA ILE A 77 -13.47 -24.98 26.80
C ILE A 77 -14.12 -23.62 26.46
N LYS A 78 -14.89 -23.05 27.39
CA LYS A 78 -15.52 -21.73 27.25
C LYS A 78 -14.51 -20.58 27.07
N PHE A 79 -13.35 -20.66 27.70
CA PHE A 79 -12.29 -19.65 27.58
C PHE A 79 -11.64 -19.69 26.19
N ILE A 80 -11.39 -20.90 25.66
CA ILE A 80 -10.89 -21.10 24.30
C ILE A 80 -11.87 -20.53 23.26
N PHE A 81 -13.16 -20.86 23.40
CA PHE A 81 -14.20 -20.34 22.50
C PHE A 81 -14.36 -18.81 22.62
N PHE A 82 -14.25 -18.25 23.83
CA PHE A 82 -14.27 -16.81 24.04
C PHE A 82 -13.10 -16.11 23.34
N LEU A 83 -11.89 -16.67 23.42
CA LEU A 83 -10.68 -16.12 22.81
C LEU A 83 -10.76 -16.18 21.27
N LEU A 84 -11.25 -17.29 20.71
CA LEU A 84 -11.54 -17.41 19.28
C LEU A 84 -12.59 -16.40 18.83
N PHE A 85 -13.69 -16.25 19.58
CA PHE A 85 -14.75 -15.30 19.25
C PHE A 85 -14.24 -13.85 19.28
N LEU A 86 -13.45 -13.49 20.29
CA LEU A 86 -12.84 -12.17 20.42
C LEU A 86 -11.88 -11.87 19.25
N SER A 87 -11.10 -12.86 18.82
CA SER A 87 -10.20 -12.71 17.66
C SER A 87 -10.98 -12.48 16.35
N SER A 88 -12.03 -13.25 16.11
CA SER A 88 -12.92 -13.07 14.95
C SER A 88 -13.66 -11.73 15.00
N PHE A 89 -14.04 -11.26 16.19
CA PHE A 89 -14.69 -9.96 16.35
C PHE A 89 -13.75 -8.80 16.03
N ILE A 90 -12.52 -8.84 16.54
CA ILE A 90 -11.46 -7.85 16.25
C ILE A 90 -11.15 -7.84 14.75
N MET A 91 -11.11 -9.01 14.12
CA MET A 91 -10.90 -9.18 12.70
C MET A 91 -12.01 -8.53 11.85
N VAL A 92 -13.27 -8.76 12.18
CA VAL A 92 -14.42 -8.10 11.52
C VAL A 92 -14.41 -6.60 11.77
N PHE A 93 -14.08 -6.16 13.00
CA PHE A 93 -13.97 -4.75 13.34
C PHE A 93 -12.89 -4.04 12.53
N ILE A 94 -11.69 -4.63 12.42
CA ILE A 94 -10.59 -4.10 11.61
C ILE A 94 -11.01 -4.05 10.13
N TYR A 95 -11.62 -5.11 9.60
CA TYR A 95 -12.12 -5.12 8.22
C TYR A 95 -13.13 -3.99 7.94
N VAL A 96 -14.09 -3.78 8.85
CA VAL A 96 -15.10 -2.72 8.72
C VAL A 96 -14.49 -1.33 8.89
N PHE A 97 -13.58 -1.16 9.85
CA PHE A 97 -12.88 0.11 10.08
C PHE A 97 -12.03 0.51 8.88
N LEU A 98 -11.28 -0.44 8.35
CA LEU A 98 -10.48 -0.29 7.13
C LEU A 98 -11.36 0.09 5.94
N ARG A 99 -12.50 -0.58 5.73
CA ARG A 99 -13.48 -0.22 4.69
C ARG A 99 -14.07 1.19 4.88
N LYS A 100 -14.26 1.65 6.11
CA LYS A 100 -14.94 2.93 6.41
C LYS A 100 -14.00 4.15 6.35
N SER A 101 -12.70 3.98 6.54
CA SER A 101 -11.75 5.10 6.65
C SER A 101 -11.42 5.80 5.32
N GLY A 102 -11.96 5.38 4.18
CA GLY A 102 -11.62 5.96 2.85
C GLY A 102 -10.15 5.80 2.44
N ARG A 103 -9.34 5.15 3.28
CA ARG A 103 -8.00 4.63 2.97
C ARG A 103 -8.07 3.21 2.38
N PHE A 104 -9.28 2.74 2.09
CA PHE A 104 -9.59 1.57 1.28
C PHE A 104 -10.01 2.01 -0.11
#